data_AF-A0A183VAN7-F1
#
_entry.id   AF-A0A183VAN7-F1
#
_cell.length_a   1.000
_cell.length_b   1.000
_cell.length_c   1.000
_cell.angle_alpha   90.00
_cell.angle_beta   90.00
_cell.angle_gamma   90.00
#
_symmetry.space_group_name_H-M   'P 1'
#
loop_
_entity.id
_entity.type
_entity.pdbx_description
1 polymer ?
#
loop_
_entity_poly.entity_id
_entity_poly.type
_entity_poly.pdbx_seq_one_letter_code
_entity_poly.pdbx_strand_id
1 'polypeptide(L)'
;MPTTLSKLGRPLNAARWEALPAIAGLSAVVAIMFYMVLIAFTLLCRTYADLWVIITSTKIEASVPFFRNDILIFVNNLLKFGIGELKLRFRNRLTKDLYGRYLKGFTFYKMSNLDNRIANADQLLTQDVERFCEGIVELYSNLSKPLVDLALYIFRLGGALGFQAPSRLFIYLVVSGLCLTYLRRPIGRLTVVEQQLEGEFRFLNSRLIMNSEEIAFYQGNERERSTILSSFDRLISHLRLLIVLRFSLGFLDNIVAKYCATIVGWYTMSRPFFSKSNKIMMKKSENELIQVNT
;
A
#
# COMPACT_ATOMS: atom_id res chain seq x y z
N MET A 1 -3.99 66.30 23.72
CA MET A 1 -5.22 65.47 23.63
C MET A 1 -5.64 65.41 22.16
N PRO A 2 -6.09 64.27 21.59
CA PRO A 2 -6.18 62.91 22.12
C PRO A 2 -5.34 61.89 21.32
N THR A 3 -4.66 61.01 22.04
CA THR A 3 -4.35 59.64 21.61
C THR A 3 -5.56 58.74 21.89
N THR A 4 -5.67 57.60 21.20
CA THR A 4 -6.54 56.44 21.48
C THR A 4 -7.87 56.24 20.72
N LEU A 5 -7.96 56.48 19.41
CA LEU A 5 -9.17 56.07 18.64
C LEU A 5 -8.96 55.50 17.22
N SER A 6 -7.76 55.05 16.84
CA SER A 6 -7.53 54.43 15.50
C SER A 6 -7.20 52.93 15.51
N LYS A 7 -7.24 52.27 16.68
CA LYS A 7 -6.96 50.82 16.81
C LYS A 7 -8.21 49.92 16.89
N LEU A 8 -9.41 50.45 16.68
CA LEU A 8 -10.64 49.65 16.72
C LEU A 8 -11.36 49.72 15.37
N GLY A 9 -10.92 48.91 14.42
CA GLY A 9 -11.54 48.88 13.10
C GLY A 9 -10.83 47.98 12.09
N ARG A 10 -10.32 46.81 12.51
CA ARG A 10 -10.07 45.76 11.51
C ARG A 10 -11.45 45.24 11.08
N PRO A 11 -11.84 45.36 9.80
CA PRO A 11 -13.14 44.88 9.37
C PRO A 11 -13.21 43.37 9.63
N LEU A 12 -14.19 42.92 10.42
CA LEU A 12 -14.46 41.51 10.72
C LEU A 12 -14.51 40.62 9.46
N ASN A 13 -14.76 41.22 8.30
CA ASN A 13 -14.77 40.53 7.02
C ASN A 13 -13.38 40.04 6.57
N ALA A 14 -12.29 40.75 6.88
CA ALA A 14 -10.94 40.37 6.45
C ALA A 14 -10.46 39.08 7.15
N ALA A 15 -10.75 38.92 8.45
CA ALA A 15 -10.48 37.70 9.19
C ALA A 15 -11.29 36.50 8.67
N ARG A 16 -12.48 36.74 8.11
CA ARG A 16 -13.34 35.72 7.52
C ARG A 16 -12.76 35.14 6.23
N TRP A 17 -12.10 35.96 5.40
CA TRP A 17 -11.47 35.52 4.14
C TRP A 17 -10.15 34.77 4.36
N GLU A 18 -9.41 35.07 5.43
CA GLU A 18 -8.23 34.28 5.83
C GLU A 18 -8.61 32.95 6.49
N ALA A 19 -9.75 32.89 7.19
CA ALA A 19 -10.24 31.67 7.83
C ALA A 19 -10.93 30.69 6.87
N LEU A 20 -11.53 31.16 5.76
CA LEU A 20 -12.21 30.32 4.78
C LEU A 20 -11.34 29.18 4.19
N PRO A 21 -10.09 29.41 3.73
CA PRO A 21 -9.23 28.31 3.28
C PRO A 21 -8.79 27.39 4.44
N ALA A 22 -8.66 27.91 5.67
CA ALA A 22 -8.35 27.09 6.84
C ALA A 22 -9.53 26.18 7.24
N ILE A 23 -10.76 26.71 7.21
CA ILE A 23 -12.00 25.96 7.51
C ILE A 23 -12.31 24.95 6.40
N ALA A 24 -12.12 25.33 5.13
CA ALA A 24 -12.25 24.40 4.00
C ALA A 24 -11.14 23.33 4.01
N GLY A 25 -9.93 23.70 4.43
CA GLY A 25 -8.83 22.78 4.65
C GLY A 25 -9.15 21.78 5.76
N LEU A 26 -9.70 22.26 6.89
CA LEU A 26 -10.10 21.43 8.03
C LEU A 26 -11.25 20.48 7.65
N SER A 27 -12.30 20.98 7.00
CA SER A 27 -13.42 20.13 6.55
C SER A 27 -12.98 19.08 5.54
N ALA A 28 -12.01 19.39 4.66
CA ALA A 28 -11.40 18.42 3.78
C ALA A 28 -10.53 17.38 4.54
N VAL A 29 -9.85 17.75 5.64
CA VAL A 29 -9.12 16.77 6.48
C VAL A 29 -10.12 15.84 7.13
N VAL A 30 -11.16 16.40 7.74
CA VAL A 30 -12.21 15.64 8.42
C VAL A 30 -12.90 14.69 7.43
N ALA A 31 -13.16 15.13 6.19
CA ALA A 31 -13.69 14.25 5.15
C ALA A 31 -12.74 13.09 4.81
N ILE A 32 -11.44 13.36 4.62
CA ILE A 32 -10.45 12.29 4.36
C ILE A 32 -10.42 11.31 5.54
N MET A 33 -10.36 11.82 6.78
CA MET A 33 -10.40 11.01 8.00
C MET A 33 -11.68 10.17 8.09
N PHE A 34 -12.83 10.75 7.74
CA PHE A 34 -14.10 10.05 7.71
C PHE A 34 -14.08 8.88 6.72
N TYR A 35 -13.59 9.09 5.49
CA TYR A 35 -13.48 7.99 4.51
C TYR A 35 -12.46 6.93 4.93
N MET A 36 -11.36 7.32 5.59
CA MET A 36 -10.39 6.36 6.16
C MET A 36 -11.05 5.48 7.22
N VAL A 37 -11.85 6.07 8.11
CA VAL A 37 -12.62 5.36 9.14
C VAL A 37 -13.71 4.49 8.50
N LEU A 38 -14.40 4.99 7.47
CA LEU A 38 -15.42 4.23 6.72
C LEU A 38 -14.81 2.99 6.05
N ILE A 39 -13.63 3.11 5.45
CA ILE A 39 -12.90 1.96 4.87
C ILE A 39 -12.54 0.97 5.98
N ALA A 40 -12.01 1.44 7.11
CA ALA A 40 -11.68 0.58 8.24
C ALA A 40 -12.92 -0.17 8.77
N PHE A 41 -14.04 0.53 8.91
CA PHE A 41 -15.33 -0.06 9.29
C PHE A 41 -15.81 -1.10 8.26
N THR A 42 -15.74 -0.77 6.97
CA THR A 42 -16.15 -1.68 5.89
C THR A 42 -15.29 -2.95 5.86
N LEU A 43 -14.00 -2.84 6.18
CA LEU A 43 -13.11 -3.99 6.33
C LEU A 43 -13.49 -4.87 7.52
N LEU A 44 -13.82 -4.27 8.67
CA LEU A 44 -14.35 -5.01 9.83
C LEU A 44 -15.65 -5.73 9.49
N CYS A 45 -16.59 -5.06 8.81
CA CYS A 45 -17.83 -5.67 8.34
C CYS A 45 -17.56 -6.82 7.37
N ARG A 46 -16.60 -6.66 6.45
CA ARG A 46 -16.19 -7.70 5.51
C ARG A 46 -15.63 -8.91 6.24
N THR A 47 -14.68 -8.72 7.16
CA THR A 47 -14.10 -9.84 7.91
C THR A 47 -15.14 -10.49 8.83
N TYR A 48 -16.06 -9.73 9.42
CA TYR A 48 -17.19 -10.28 10.17
C TYR A 48 -18.12 -11.12 9.29
N ALA A 49 -18.44 -10.66 8.08
CA ALA A 49 -19.26 -11.40 7.13
C ALA A 49 -18.55 -12.69 6.66
N ASP A 50 -17.24 -12.62 6.39
CA ASP A 50 -16.43 -13.80 6.07
C ASP A 50 -16.43 -14.82 7.23
N LEU A 51 -16.31 -14.37 8.48
CA LEU A 51 -16.43 -15.23 9.68
C LEU A 51 -17.85 -15.80 9.85
N TRP A 52 -18.87 -15.00 9.59
CA TRP A 52 -20.27 -15.43 9.67
C TRP A 52 -20.56 -16.51 8.64
N VAL A 53 -20.03 -16.39 7.42
CA VAL A 53 -20.10 -17.44 6.40
C VAL A 53 -19.45 -18.73 6.88
N ILE A 54 -18.24 -18.67 7.46
CA ILE A 54 -17.53 -19.86 7.96
C ILE A 54 -18.34 -20.57 9.06
N ILE A 55 -18.91 -19.83 10.01
CA ILE A 55 -19.67 -20.40 11.14
C ILE A 55 -21.03 -20.94 10.69
N THR A 56 -21.65 -20.27 9.71
CA THR A 56 -23.00 -20.60 9.21
C THR A 56 -22.96 -21.71 8.16
N SER A 57 -21.82 -21.92 7.49
CA SER A 57 -21.62 -22.95 6.45
C SER A 57 -21.98 -24.37 6.90
N THR A 58 -21.89 -24.68 8.21
CA THR A 58 -22.18 -26.03 8.73
C THR A 58 -23.63 -26.21 9.20
N LYS A 59 -24.38 -25.13 9.42
CA LYS A 59 -25.74 -25.20 10.03
C LYS A 59 -26.89 -24.91 9.06
N ILE A 60 -26.61 -24.31 7.90
CA ILE A 60 -27.65 -23.82 6.97
C ILE A 60 -27.24 -24.12 5.53
N GLU A 61 -27.15 -25.40 5.15
CA GLU A 61 -26.98 -25.77 3.74
C GLU A 61 -28.27 -25.64 2.92
N ALA A 62 -29.45 -25.45 3.54
CA ALA A 62 -30.72 -25.60 2.81
C ALA A 62 -31.57 -24.32 2.60
N SER A 63 -31.34 -23.18 3.28
CA SER A 63 -32.41 -22.16 3.32
C SER A 63 -32.18 -20.83 2.57
N VAL A 64 -30.98 -20.23 2.50
CA VAL A 64 -30.84 -18.92 1.81
C VAL A 64 -29.43 -18.66 1.22
N PRO A 65 -29.04 -19.33 0.11
CA PRO A 65 -27.76 -19.06 -0.55
C PRO A 65 -27.72 -17.68 -1.24
N PHE A 66 -28.88 -17.15 -1.67
CA PHE A 66 -29.00 -15.88 -2.41
C PHE A 66 -28.58 -14.68 -1.54
N PHE A 67 -29.23 -14.49 -0.39
CA PHE A 67 -29.01 -13.34 0.50
C PHE A 67 -27.58 -13.23 1.08
N ARG A 68 -26.90 -14.36 1.28
CA ARG A 68 -25.54 -14.41 1.84
C ARG A 68 -24.50 -13.82 0.88
N ASN A 69 -24.58 -14.15 -0.40
CA ASN A 69 -23.63 -13.67 -1.39
C ASN A 69 -23.89 -12.20 -1.75
N ASP A 70 -25.16 -11.77 -1.73
CA ASP A 70 -25.54 -10.40 -2.04
C ASP A 70 -24.97 -9.38 -1.05
N ILE A 71 -24.97 -9.70 0.25
CA ILE A 71 -24.37 -8.83 1.29
C ILE A 71 -22.86 -8.69 1.08
N LEU A 72 -22.16 -9.78 0.78
CA LEU A 72 -20.71 -9.75 0.54
C LEU A 72 -20.37 -8.92 -0.71
N ILE A 73 -21.14 -9.08 -1.77
CA ILE A 73 -20.99 -8.31 -3.01
C ILE A 73 -21.24 -6.82 -2.73
N PHE A 74 -22.28 -6.49 -1.97
CA PHE A 74 -22.60 -5.12 -1.58
C PHE A 74 -21.46 -4.48 -0.77
N VAL A 75 -20.98 -5.14 0.29
CA VAL A 75 -19.87 -4.64 1.13
C VAL A 75 -18.60 -4.47 0.30
N ASN A 76 -18.32 -5.39 -0.63
CA ASN A 76 -17.15 -5.30 -1.52
C ASN A 76 -17.25 -4.11 -2.47
N ASN A 77 -18.43 -3.86 -3.05
CA ASN A 77 -18.64 -2.70 -3.93
C ASN A 77 -18.60 -1.38 -3.14
N LEU A 78 -19.14 -1.35 -1.93
CA LEU A 78 -19.05 -0.20 -1.03
C LEU A 78 -17.59 0.11 -0.66
N LEU A 79 -16.79 -0.92 -0.40
CA LEU A 79 -15.35 -0.77 -0.14
C LEU A 79 -14.63 -0.16 -1.35
N LYS A 80 -14.88 -0.69 -2.56
CA LYS A 80 -14.30 -0.15 -3.80
C LYS A 80 -14.68 1.31 -4.02
N PHE A 81 -15.94 1.66 -3.76
CA PHE A 81 -16.43 3.03 -3.84
C PHE A 81 -15.70 3.95 -2.84
N GLY A 82 -15.59 3.55 -1.57
CA GLY A 82 -14.89 4.32 -0.54
C GLY A 82 -13.41 4.55 -0.86
N ILE A 83 -12.73 3.54 -1.41
CA ILE A 83 -11.34 3.65 -1.87
C ILE A 83 -11.24 4.64 -3.04
N GLY A 84 -12.14 4.57 -4.02
CA GLY A 84 -12.18 5.49 -5.16
C GLY A 84 -12.37 6.94 -4.76
N GLU A 85 -13.33 7.22 -3.87
CA GLU A 85 -13.56 8.55 -3.31
C GLU A 85 -12.34 9.08 -2.53
N LEU A 86 -11.69 8.20 -1.75
CA LEU A 86 -10.49 8.58 -1.00
C LEU A 86 -9.34 8.97 -1.94
N LYS A 87 -9.11 8.20 -3.02
CA LYS A 87 -8.10 8.52 -4.07
C LYS A 87 -8.36 9.90 -4.68
N LEU A 88 -9.60 10.15 -5.10
CA LEU A 88 -9.99 11.40 -5.75
C LEU A 88 -9.77 12.61 -4.83
N ARG A 89 -10.23 12.51 -3.57
CA ARG A 89 -10.11 13.61 -2.59
C ARG A 89 -8.66 13.90 -2.22
N PHE A 90 -7.85 12.86 -2.07
CA PHE A 90 -6.42 13.01 -1.78
C PHE A 90 -5.69 13.69 -2.94
N ARG A 91 -5.93 13.22 -4.18
CA ARG A 91 -5.40 13.86 -5.40
C ARG A 91 -5.83 15.32 -5.52
N ASN A 92 -7.13 15.60 -5.46
CA ASN A 92 -7.66 16.96 -5.58
C ASN A 92 -7.01 17.93 -4.57
N ARG A 93 -6.79 17.48 -3.33
CA ARG A 93 -6.16 18.30 -2.30
C ARG A 93 -4.67 18.51 -2.56
N LEU A 94 -3.93 17.45 -2.86
CA LEU A 94 -2.49 17.52 -3.09
C LEU A 94 -2.17 18.35 -4.33
N THR A 95 -2.90 18.12 -5.43
CA THR A 95 -2.76 18.90 -6.66
C THR A 95 -3.05 20.38 -6.41
N LYS A 96 -4.14 20.73 -5.71
CA LYS A 96 -4.45 22.14 -5.40
C LYS A 96 -3.38 22.81 -4.55
N ASP A 97 -2.85 22.12 -3.54
CA ASP A 97 -1.77 22.65 -2.69
C ASP A 97 -0.48 22.87 -3.50
N LEU A 98 -0.10 21.89 -4.33
CA LEU A 98 1.09 21.98 -5.17
C LEU A 98 0.99 23.09 -6.22
N TYR A 99 -0.14 23.19 -6.94
CA TYR A 99 -0.36 24.28 -7.88
C TYR A 99 -0.42 25.65 -7.19
N GLY A 100 -0.98 25.72 -5.98
CA GLY A 100 -0.98 26.94 -5.17
C GLY A 100 0.44 27.41 -4.81
N ARG A 101 1.38 26.49 -4.58
CA ARG A 101 2.80 26.80 -4.36
C ARG A 101 3.56 27.09 -5.65
N TYR A 102 3.29 26.32 -6.70
CA TYR A 102 3.96 26.44 -7.99
C TYR A 102 3.67 27.78 -8.68
N LEU A 103 2.41 28.23 -8.63
CA LEU A 103 1.97 29.50 -9.19
C LEU A 103 2.22 30.70 -8.26
N LYS A 104 2.85 30.50 -7.10
CA LYS A 104 3.16 31.59 -6.17
C LYS A 104 4.38 32.37 -6.67
N GLY A 105 4.16 33.59 -7.16
CA GLY A 105 5.20 34.48 -7.67
C GLY A 105 5.85 33.93 -8.95
N PHE A 106 7.18 34.06 -9.08
CA PHE A 106 7.95 33.57 -10.23
C PHE A 106 8.51 32.14 -10.05
N THR A 107 7.91 31.34 -9.18
CA THR A 107 8.42 29.99 -8.85
C THR A 107 8.37 29.06 -10.07
N PHE A 108 7.31 29.12 -10.89
CA PHE A 108 7.22 28.37 -12.15
C PHE A 108 8.41 28.63 -13.09
N TYR A 109 8.84 29.90 -13.21
CA TYR A 109 9.97 30.27 -14.04
C TYR A 109 11.30 29.80 -13.45
N LYS A 110 11.48 29.98 -12.14
CA LYS A 110 12.70 29.54 -11.43
C LYS A 110 12.89 28.03 -11.54
N MET A 111 11.80 27.27 -11.38
CA MET A 111 11.83 25.82 -11.37
C MET A 111 11.98 25.21 -12.79
N SER A 112 11.56 25.93 -13.84
CA SER A 112 11.74 25.49 -15.23
C SER A 112 13.08 25.89 -15.85
N ASN A 113 13.60 27.08 -15.52
CA ASN A 113 14.71 27.68 -16.26
C ASN A 113 15.97 27.96 -15.43
N LEU A 114 15.85 28.06 -14.09
CA LEU A 114 16.98 28.45 -13.22
C LEU A 114 17.47 27.32 -12.33
N ASP A 115 16.63 26.33 -12.03
CA ASP A 115 16.95 25.22 -11.15
C ASP A 115 16.90 23.88 -11.87
N ASN A 116 18.07 23.36 -12.25
CA ASN A 116 18.20 22.07 -12.94
C ASN A 116 18.14 20.86 -12.00
N ARG A 117 17.90 21.09 -10.69
CA ARG A 117 17.77 19.99 -9.70
C ARG A 117 16.45 19.26 -9.82
N ILE A 118 15.41 19.92 -10.34
CA ILE A 118 14.09 19.34 -10.53
C ILE A 118 13.81 19.27 -12.03
N ALA A 119 14.22 18.17 -12.63
CA ALA A 119 13.91 17.89 -14.03
C ALA A 119 12.40 17.62 -14.21
N ASN A 120 11.82 18.11 -15.29
CA ASN A 120 10.45 17.81 -15.73
C ASN A 120 9.36 18.12 -14.68
N ALA A 121 9.30 19.38 -14.24
CA ALA A 121 8.31 19.84 -13.25
C ALA A 121 6.85 19.63 -13.69
N ASP A 122 6.59 19.64 -15.01
CA ASP A 122 5.30 19.33 -15.62
C ASP A 122 4.89 17.87 -15.39
N GLN A 123 5.80 16.92 -15.60
CA GLN A 123 5.57 15.50 -15.33
C GLN A 123 5.35 15.26 -13.84
N LEU A 124 6.15 15.92 -12.99
CA LEU A 124 6.06 15.80 -11.53
C LEU A 124 4.68 16.26 -11.02
N LEU A 125 4.22 17.45 -11.45
CA LEU A 125 2.95 18.03 -10.99
C LEU A 125 1.71 17.31 -11.51
N THR A 126 1.84 16.52 -12.58
CA THR A 126 0.73 15.83 -13.23
C THR A 126 0.72 14.33 -12.92
N GLN A 127 1.58 13.56 -13.58
CA GLN A 127 1.57 12.10 -13.55
C GLN A 127 2.10 11.54 -12.23
N ASP A 128 3.17 12.13 -11.69
CA ASP A 128 3.80 11.57 -10.49
C ASP A 128 2.94 11.82 -9.24
N VAL A 129 2.27 12.98 -9.15
CA VAL A 129 1.29 13.26 -8.09
C VAL A 129 0.12 12.28 -8.14
N GLU A 130 -0.39 11.96 -9.33
CA GLU A 130 -1.45 10.96 -9.50
C GLU A 130 -0.99 9.58 -9.00
N ARG A 131 0.14 9.09 -9.49
CA ARG A 131 0.72 7.80 -9.09
C ARG A 131 1.00 7.73 -7.59
N PHE A 132 1.50 8.82 -7.01
CA PHE A 132 1.76 8.91 -5.57
C PHE A 132 0.48 8.78 -4.73
N CYS A 133 -0.57 9.51 -5.11
CA CYS A 133 -1.87 9.45 -4.43
C CYS A 133 -2.50 8.06 -4.54
N GLU A 134 -2.45 7.44 -5.72
CA GLU A 134 -2.94 6.09 -5.92
C GLU A 134 -2.19 5.07 -5.07
N GLY A 135 -0.85 5.13 -5.09
CA GLY A 135 0.02 4.23 -4.34
C GLY A 135 -0.22 4.28 -2.83
N ILE A 136 -0.42 5.47 -2.25
CA ILE A 136 -0.71 5.62 -0.81
C ILE A 136 -2.04 4.99 -0.44
N VAL A 137 -3.10 5.27 -1.20
CA VAL A 137 -4.44 4.75 -0.88
C VAL A 137 -4.51 3.24 -1.10
N GLU A 138 -3.85 2.75 -2.14
CA GLU A 138 -3.74 1.31 -2.40
C GLU A 138 -2.94 0.60 -1.31
N LEU A 139 -1.83 1.17 -0.86
CA LEU A 139 -1.06 0.65 0.27
C LEU A 139 -1.93 0.56 1.54
N TYR A 140 -2.70 1.61 1.84
CA TYR A 140 -3.62 1.61 2.99
C TYR A 140 -4.66 0.49 2.89
N SER A 141 -5.35 0.36 1.75
CA SER A 141 -6.36 -0.68 1.54
C SER A 141 -5.76 -2.10 1.64
N ASN A 142 -4.61 -2.31 1.00
CA ASN A 142 -3.97 -3.62 0.94
C ASN A 142 -3.37 -4.06 2.28
N LEU A 143 -2.97 -3.11 3.14
CA LEU A 143 -2.45 -3.42 4.47
C LEU A 143 -3.56 -3.60 5.52
N SER A 144 -4.64 -2.84 5.40
CA SER A 144 -5.70 -2.81 6.42
C SER A 144 -6.39 -4.17 6.59
N LYS A 145 -6.61 -4.90 5.50
CA LYS A 145 -7.26 -6.23 5.55
C LYS A 145 -6.44 -7.26 6.34
N PRO A 146 -5.16 -7.53 6.01
CA PRO A 146 -4.31 -8.42 6.80
C PRO A 146 -4.20 -8.04 8.28
N LEU A 147 -4.21 -6.75 8.63
CA LEU A 147 -4.15 -6.31 10.03
C LEU A 147 -5.40 -6.69 10.81
N VAL A 148 -6.59 -6.48 10.22
CA VAL A 148 -7.87 -6.88 10.81
C VAL A 148 -7.94 -8.39 10.98
N ASP A 149 -7.58 -9.13 9.94
CA ASP A 149 -7.60 -10.60 9.95
C ASP A 149 -6.64 -11.14 11.03
N LEU A 150 -5.45 -10.56 11.16
CA LEU A 150 -4.47 -10.91 12.19
C LEU A 150 -4.98 -10.62 13.61
N ALA A 151 -5.61 -9.46 13.83
CA ALA A 151 -6.18 -9.13 15.14
C ALA A 151 -7.25 -10.16 15.55
N LEU A 152 -8.20 -10.46 14.66
CA LEU A 152 -9.23 -11.47 14.92
C LEU A 152 -8.63 -12.86 15.15
N TYR A 153 -7.59 -13.23 14.40
CA TYR A 153 -6.88 -14.49 14.60
C TYR A 153 -6.28 -14.59 16.01
N ILE A 154 -5.59 -13.55 16.48
CA ILE A 154 -5.01 -13.52 17.83
C ILE A 154 -6.11 -13.63 18.90
N PHE A 155 -7.23 -12.91 18.75
CA PHE A 155 -8.34 -12.98 19.70
C PHE A 155 -9.02 -14.35 19.74
N ARG A 156 -9.32 -14.93 18.56
CA ARG A 156 -10.01 -16.23 18.46
C ARG A 156 -9.12 -17.37 18.94
N LEU A 157 -7.85 -17.39 18.53
CA LEU A 157 -6.92 -18.45 18.89
C LEU A 157 -6.48 -18.33 20.36
N GLY A 158 -6.31 -17.10 20.86
CA GLY A 158 -6.02 -16.84 22.27
C GLY A 158 -7.14 -17.31 23.20
N GLY A 159 -8.40 -17.13 22.81
CA GLY A 159 -9.55 -17.63 23.57
C GLY A 159 -9.68 -19.16 23.59
N ALA A 160 -9.22 -19.86 22.55
CA ALA A 160 -9.35 -21.33 22.45
C ALA A 160 -8.18 -22.11 23.06
N LEU A 161 -6.94 -21.65 22.87
CA LEU A 161 -5.72 -22.40 23.23
C LEU A 161 -4.82 -21.66 24.24
N GLY A 162 -5.25 -20.48 24.70
CA GLY A 162 -4.43 -19.56 25.50
C GLY A 162 -3.47 -18.73 24.61
N PHE A 163 -3.07 -17.55 25.10
CA PHE A 163 -2.25 -16.59 24.35
C PHE A 163 -0.82 -17.05 24.02
N GLN A 164 -0.36 -18.19 24.55
CA GLN A 164 0.98 -18.71 24.31
C GLN A 164 1.17 -19.33 22.91
N ALA A 165 0.11 -19.86 22.29
CA ALA A 165 0.17 -20.39 20.93
C ALA A 165 0.14 -19.27 19.86
N PRO A 166 -0.78 -18.29 19.91
CA PRO A 166 -0.77 -17.14 19.00
C PRO A 166 0.52 -16.33 19.07
N SER A 167 1.09 -16.13 20.27
CA SER A 167 2.30 -15.32 20.43
C SER A 167 3.53 -15.92 19.73
N ARG A 168 3.70 -17.25 19.76
CA ARG A 168 4.79 -17.93 19.03
C ARG A 168 4.65 -17.80 17.52
N LEU A 169 3.43 -17.97 16.99
CA LEU A 169 3.14 -17.78 15.57
C LEU A 169 3.36 -16.32 15.14
N PHE A 170 2.98 -15.36 16.00
CA PHE A 170 3.22 -13.95 15.76
C PHE A 170 4.72 -13.61 15.75
N ILE A 171 5.50 -14.15 16.69
CA ILE A 171 6.96 -13.98 16.69
C ILE A 171 7.56 -14.53 15.41
N TYR A 172 7.15 -15.73 14.99
CA TYR A 172 7.60 -16.31 13.72
C TYR A 172 7.24 -15.41 12.53
N LEU A 173 6.00 -14.89 12.48
CA LEU A 173 5.55 -13.98 11.43
C LEU A 173 6.39 -12.70 11.36
N VAL A 174 6.67 -12.08 12.51
CA VAL A 174 7.47 -10.86 12.59
C VAL A 174 8.92 -11.13 12.19
N VAL A 175 9.54 -12.20 12.71
CA VAL A 175 10.93 -12.55 12.42
C VAL A 175 11.10 -12.93 10.95
N SER A 176 10.24 -13.80 10.41
CA SER A 176 10.28 -14.19 9.00
C SER A 176 10.00 -13.01 8.09
N GLY A 177 9.00 -12.17 8.42
CA GLY A 177 8.67 -10.96 7.69
C GLY A 177 9.82 -9.96 7.64
N LEU A 178 10.47 -9.67 8.78
CA LEU A 178 11.63 -8.77 8.83
C LEU A 178 12.83 -9.34 8.07
N CYS A 179 13.10 -10.64 8.21
CA CYS A 179 14.18 -11.32 7.49
C CYS A 179 13.97 -11.25 5.96
N LEU A 180 12.77 -11.63 5.48
CA LEU A 180 12.42 -11.57 4.06
C LEU A 180 12.43 -10.13 3.52
N THR A 181 11.95 -9.16 4.30
CA THR A 181 11.98 -7.74 3.93
C THR A 181 13.40 -7.22 3.80
N TYR A 182 14.28 -7.62 4.72
CA TYR A 182 15.70 -7.27 4.65
C TYR A 182 16.35 -7.86 3.40
N LEU A 183 16.05 -9.11 3.06
CA LEU A 183 16.57 -9.77 1.87
C LEU A 183 16.04 -9.15 0.56
N ARG A 184 14.86 -8.52 0.60
CA ARG A 184 14.23 -7.84 -0.55
C ARG A 184 14.74 -6.41 -0.78
N ARG A 185 15.32 -5.74 0.24
CA ARG A 185 15.87 -4.37 0.13
C ARG A 185 16.76 -4.11 -1.09
N PRO A 186 17.71 -4.98 -1.49
CA PRO A 186 18.58 -4.70 -2.63
C PRO A 186 17.84 -4.53 -3.96
N ILE A 187 16.65 -5.13 -4.14
CA ILE A 187 15.87 -5.01 -5.39
C ILE A 187 15.57 -3.55 -5.69
N GLY A 188 15.21 -2.74 -4.68
CA GLY A 188 14.87 -1.34 -4.90
C GLY A 188 16.01 -0.55 -5.55
N ARG A 189 17.26 -0.77 -5.12
CA ARG A 189 18.44 -0.15 -5.73
C ARG A 189 18.67 -0.64 -7.15
N LEU A 190 18.49 -1.95 -7.40
CA LEU A 190 18.65 -2.54 -8.73
C LEU A 190 17.59 -2.03 -9.72
N THR A 191 16.37 -1.77 -9.26
CA THR A 191 15.30 -1.17 -10.08
C THR A 191 15.59 0.30 -10.44
N VAL A 192 16.25 1.06 -9.55
CA VAL A 192 16.70 2.41 -9.92
C VAL A 192 17.76 2.35 -11.02
N VAL A 193 18.72 1.43 -10.93
CA VAL A 193 19.75 1.22 -11.97
C VAL A 193 19.12 0.75 -13.28
N GLU A 194 18.12 -0.12 -13.22
CA GLU A 194 17.32 -0.55 -14.39
C GLU A 194 16.68 0.65 -15.09
N GLN A 195 16.02 1.54 -14.35
CA GLN A 195 15.43 2.76 -14.92
C GLN A 195 16.46 3.73 -15.49
N GLN A 196 17.65 3.82 -14.89
CA GLN A 196 18.75 4.63 -15.45
C GLN A 196 19.25 4.07 -16.78
N LEU A 197 19.47 2.76 -16.88
CA LEU A 197 19.89 2.09 -18.12
C LEU A 197 18.82 2.18 -19.21
N GLU A 198 17.54 1.99 -18.87
CA GLU A 198 16.43 2.22 -19.80
C GLU A 198 16.32 3.68 -20.25
N GLY A 199 16.62 4.62 -19.34
CA GLY A 199 16.68 6.04 -19.63
C GLY A 199 17.81 6.37 -20.61
N GLU A 200 19.01 5.83 -20.39
CA GLU A 200 20.16 5.98 -21.29
C GLU A 200 19.85 5.43 -22.69
N PHE A 201 19.27 4.23 -22.78
CA PHE A 201 18.86 3.64 -24.06
C PHE A 201 17.83 4.51 -24.79
N ARG A 202 16.81 5.00 -24.08
CA ARG A 202 15.79 5.92 -24.65
C ARG A 202 16.41 7.24 -25.11
N PHE A 203 17.34 7.79 -24.33
CA PHE A 203 18.05 9.01 -24.67
C PHE A 203 18.89 8.85 -25.95
N LEU A 204 19.65 7.75 -26.07
CA LEU A 204 20.41 7.46 -27.30
C LEU A 204 19.50 7.34 -28.53
N ASN A 205 18.35 6.70 -28.38
CA ASN A 205 17.37 6.59 -29.47
C ASN A 205 16.77 7.97 -29.85
N SER A 206 16.47 8.81 -28.86
CA SER A 206 16.01 10.18 -29.12
C SER A 206 17.09 11.03 -29.80
N ARG A 207 18.36 10.89 -29.38
CA ARG A 207 19.50 11.55 -30.02
C ARG A 207 19.68 11.12 -31.48
N LEU A 208 19.50 9.84 -31.77
CA LEU A 208 19.55 9.29 -33.13
C LEU A 208 18.50 9.96 -34.03
N ILE A 209 17.26 10.10 -33.53
CA ILE A 209 16.16 10.73 -34.27
C ILE A 209 16.47 12.22 -34.51
N MET A 210 16.90 12.96 -33.48
CA MET A 210 17.17 14.39 -33.58
C MET A 210 18.30 14.72 -34.56
N ASN A 211 19.35 13.91 -34.62
CA ASN A 211 20.52 14.14 -35.50
C ASN A 211 20.52 13.22 -36.73
N SER A 212 19.35 12.72 -37.14
CA SER A 212 19.21 11.73 -38.22
C SER A 212 19.73 12.23 -39.57
N GLU A 213 19.57 13.53 -39.85
CA GLU A 213 20.05 14.16 -41.09
C GLU A 213 21.59 14.19 -41.16
N GLU A 214 22.25 14.58 -40.07
CA GLU A 214 23.72 14.59 -39.98
C GLU A 214 24.28 13.18 -40.12
N ILE A 215 23.68 12.20 -39.43
CA ILE A 215 24.12 10.81 -39.49
C ILE A 215 23.97 10.25 -40.91
N ALA A 216 22.87 10.56 -41.59
CA ALA A 216 22.64 10.14 -42.97
C ALA A 216 23.64 10.79 -43.94
N PHE A 217 23.95 12.09 -43.75
CA PHE A 217 24.92 12.82 -44.57
C PHE A 217 26.34 12.27 -44.43
N TYR A 218 26.77 11.95 -43.20
CA TYR A 218 28.10 11.40 -42.91
C TYR A 218 28.19 9.87 -43.00
N GLN A 219 27.11 9.17 -43.38
CA GLN A 219 27.04 7.71 -43.43
C GLN A 219 27.44 7.02 -42.11
N GLY A 220 27.09 7.63 -40.97
CA GLY A 220 27.48 7.19 -39.62
C GLY A 220 26.73 5.97 -39.06
N ASN A 221 25.92 5.29 -39.88
CA ASN A 221 24.94 4.28 -39.44
C ASN A 221 25.55 3.13 -38.62
N GLU A 222 26.68 2.57 -39.06
CA GLU A 222 27.31 1.44 -38.35
C GLU A 222 27.87 1.86 -36.97
N ARG A 223 28.35 3.10 -36.85
CA ARG A 223 28.87 3.65 -35.59
C ARG A 223 27.74 3.85 -34.58
N GLU A 224 26.64 4.45 -35.01
CA GLU A 224 25.45 4.65 -34.15
C GLU A 224 24.79 3.32 -33.79
N ARG A 225 24.72 2.37 -34.75
CA ARG A 225 24.26 1.00 -34.50
C ARG A 225 25.05 0.33 -33.38
N SER A 226 26.37 0.33 -33.47
CA SER A 226 27.25 -0.25 -32.44
C SER A 226 27.05 0.43 -31.07
N THR A 227 26.87 1.75 -31.06
CA THR A 227 26.64 2.53 -29.83
C THR A 227 25.32 2.15 -29.16
N ILE A 228 24.21 2.12 -29.91
CA ILE A 228 22.88 1.78 -29.39
C ILE A 228 22.83 0.33 -28.93
N LEU A 229 23.36 -0.61 -29.72
CA LEU A 229 23.41 -2.03 -29.35
C LEU A 229 24.25 -2.25 -28.09
N SER A 230 25.39 -1.55 -27.93
CA SER A 230 26.20 -1.67 -26.72
C SER A 230 25.47 -1.20 -25.45
N SER A 231 24.64 -0.16 -25.55
CA SER A 231 23.79 0.31 -24.44
C SER A 231 22.68 -0.69 -24.13
N PHE A 232 22.07 -1.25 -25.18
CA PHE A 232 21.06 -2.32 -25.05
C PHE A 232 21.63 -3.58 -24.39
N ASP A 233 22.85 -4.01 -24.75
CA ASP A 233 23.50 -5.17 -24.16
C ASP A 233 23.79 -4.99 -22.65
N ARG A 234 24.13 -3.76 -22.24
CA ARG A 234 24.28 -3.41 -20.81
C ARG A 234 22.96 -3.53 -20.07
N LEU A 235 21.87 -3.02 -20.66
CA LEU A 235 20.52 -3.14 -20.11
C LEU A 235 20.11 -4.61 -19.96
N ILE A 236 20.28 -5.43 -21.01
CA ILE A 236 19.94 -6.85 -21.00
C ILE A 236 20.76 -7.63 -19.97
N SER A 237 22.05 -7.32 -19.84
CA SER A 237 22.92 -7.96 -18.84
C SER A 237 22.43 -7.69 -17.41
N HIS A 238 22.02 -6.44 -17.13
CA HIS A 238 21.44 -6.06 -15.83
C HIS A 238 20.09 -6.74 -15.58
N LEU A 239 19.21 -6.76 -16.59
CA LEU A 239 17.91 -7.43 -16.49
C LEU A 239 18.06 -8.93 -16.22
N ARG A 240 19.03 -9.60 -16.85
CA ARG A 240 19.30 -11.03 -16.59
C ARG A 240 19.70 -11.29 -15.15
N LEU A 241 20.60 -10.48 -14.59
CA LEU A 241 21.00 -10.58 -13.18
C LEU A 241 19.78 -10.37 -12.26
N LEU A 242 18.95 -9.39 -12.58
CA LEU A 242 17.75 -9.05 -11.83
C LEU A 242 16.73 -10.20 -11.84
N ILE A 243 16.54 -10.86 -12.99
CA ILE A 243 15.68 -12.04 -13.12
C ILE A 243 16.16 -13.18 -12.21
N VAL A 244 17.46 -13.49 -12.21
CA VAL A 244 18.02 -14.55 -11.36
C VAL A 244 17.84 -14.22 -9.87
N LEU A 245 18.05 -12.96 -9.49
CA LEU A 245 17.84 -12.52 -8.11
C LEU A 245 16.36 -12.63 -7.70
N ARG A 246 15.43 -12.18 -8.54
CA ARG A 246 13.97 -12.31 -8.30
C ARG A 246 13.56 -13.77 -8.18
N PHE A 247 14.13 -14.66 -9.01
CA PHE A 247 13.89 -16.09 -8.94
C PHE A 247 14.36 -16.68 -7.59
N SER A 248 15.60 -16.38 -7.17
CA SER A 248 16.16 -16.85 -5.90
C SER A 248 15.33 -16.39 -4.69
N LEU A 249 14.94 -15.11 -4.68
CA LEU A 249 14.09 -14.55 -3.62
C LEU A 249 12.68 -15.16 -3.63
N GLY A 250 12.08 -15.36 -4.81
CA GLY A 250 10.79 -16.04 -4.94
C GLY A 250 10.82 -17.49 -4.46
N PHE A 251 11.93 -18.20 -4.71
CA PHE A 251 12.14 -19.55 -4.20
C PHE A 251 12.25 -19.56 -2.67
N LEU A 252 13.04 -18.65 -2.08
CA LEU A 252 13.16 -18.52 -0.63
C LEU A 252 11.82 -18.14 0.05
N ASP A 253 11.07 -17.19 -0.53
CA ASP A 253 9.73 -16.79 -0.05
C ASP A 253 8.83 -18.03 0.05
N ASN A 254 8.84 -18.91 -0.96
CA ASN A 254 8.06 -20.15 -0.95
C ASN A 254 8.53 -21.12 0.14
N ILE A 255 9.83 -21.25 0.37
CA ILE A 255 10.37 -22.12 1.44
C ILE A 255 9.89 -21.65 2.82
N VAL A 256 10.07 -20.36 3.10
CA VAL A 256 9.73 -19.77 4.39
C VAL A 256 8.22 -19.76 4.61
N ALA A 257 7.44 -19.36 3.60
CA ALA A 257 6.00 -19.22 3.73
C ALA A 257 5.27 -20.57 3.81
N LYS A 258 5.77 -21.63 3.15
CA LYS A 258 5.12 -22.95 3.15
C LYS A 258 5.75 -23.86 4.19
N TYR A 259 7.01 -24.23 4.01
CA TYR A 259 7.61 -25.31 4.81
C TYR A 259 7.94 -24.87 6.24
N CYS A 260 8.62 -23.75 6.42
CA CYS A 260 8.96 -23.26 7.76
C CYS A 260 7.70 -22.89 8.55
N ALA A 261 6.71 -22.27 7.91
CA ALA A 261 5.45 -21.92 8.56
C ALA A 261 4.67 -23.16 9.02
N THR A 262 4.58 -24.20 8.18
CA THR A 262 3.90 -25.45 8.54
C THR A 262 4.60 -26.15 9.71
N ILE A 263 5.94 -26.21 9.73
CA ILE A 263 6.70 -26.81 10.84
C ILE A 263 6.42 -26.08 12.16
N VAL A 264 6.47 -24.74 12.16
CA VAL A 264 6.18 -23.93 13.35
C VAL A 264 4.71 -24.08 13.77
N GLY A 265 3.80 -24.21 12.80
CA GLY A 265 2.38 -24.51 13.03
C GLY A 265 2.18 -25.82 13.79
N TRP A 266 2.71 -26.94 13.27
CA TRP A 266 2.61 -28.25 13.92
C TRP A 266 3.25 -28.27 15.30
N TYR A 267 4.44 -27.68 15.43
CA TYR A 267 5.13 -27.57 16.71
C TYR A 267 4.31 -26.79 17.75
N THR A 268 3.65 -25.71 17.32
CA THR A 268 2.83 -24.89 18.22
C THR A 268 1.55 -25.62 18.61
N MET A 269 0.93 -26.36 17.68
CA MET A 269 -0.31 -27.10 17.91
C MET A 269 -0.12 -28.37 18.72
N SER A 270 1.02 -29.06 18.62
CA SER A 270 1.26 -30.30 19.39
C SER A 270 1.45 -30.04 20.89
N ARG A 271 2.08 -28.92 21.27
CA ARG A 271 2.38 -28.59 22.67
C ARG A 271 1.18 -28.61 23.64
N PRO A 272 0.02 -27.99 23.34
CA PRO A 272 -1.14 -28.06 24.25
C PRO A 272 -1.68 -29.48 24.43
N PHE A 273 -1.49 -30.41 23.48
CA PHE A 273 -1.89 -31.81 23.65
C PHE A 273 -0.99 -32.58 24.61
N PHE A 274 0.32 -32.28 24.64
CA PHE A 274 1.27 -32.94 25.55
C PHE A 274 1.33 -32.29 26.94
N SER A 275 0.86 -31.05 27.08
CA SER A 275 0.73 -30.36 28.36
C SER A 275 -0.50 -30.87 29.12
N LYS A 276 -0.33 -31.97 29.87
CA LYS A 276 -1.31 -32.64 30.76
C LYS A 276 -1.98 -31.74 31.83
N SER A 277 -1.77 -30.43 31.83
CA SER A 277 -2.20 -29.48 32.86
C SER A 277 -2.86 -28.21 32.31
N ASN A 278 -3.69 -28.31 31.27
CA ASN A 278 -4.57 -27.22 30.86
C ASN A 278 -6.01 -27.49 31.32
N LYS A 279 -6.40 -26.89 32.46
CA LYS A 279 -7.75 -26.97 33.06
C LYS A 279 -8.89 -26.64 32.07
N ILE A 280 -8.60 -25.88 31.01
CA ILE A 280 -9.56 -25.46 29.98
C ILE A 280 -9.97 -26.63 29.06
N MET A 281 -9.02 -27.51 28.69
CA MET A 281 -9.32 -28.68 27.85
C MET A 281 -10.03 -29.79 28.64
N MET A 282 -9.65 -29.99 29.90
CA MET A 282 -10.36 -30.90 30.81
C MET A 282 -11.82 -30.43 31.01
N LYS A 283 -12.06 -29.13 31.23
CA LYS A 283 -13.42 -28.58 31.40
C LYS A 283 -14.27 -28.68 30.13
N LYS A 284 -13.67 -28.57 28.94
CA LYS A 284 -14.38 -28.74 27.67
C LYS A 284 -14.74 -30.21 27.40
N SER A 285 -13.80 -31.13 27.67
CA SER A 285 -14.06 -32.57 27.58
C SER A 285 -15.13 -33.03 28.58
N GLU A 286 -15.12 -32.49 29.80
CA GLU A 286 -16.11 -32.83 30.84
C GLU A 286 -17.51 -32.30 30.50
N ASN A 287 -17.62 -31.08 29.96
CA ASN A 287 -18.91 -30.54 29.49
C ASN A 287 -19.45 -31.26 28.24
N GLU A 288 -18.59 -31.72 27.32
CA GLU A 288 -19.04 -32.50 26.16
C GLU A 288 -19.48 -33.92 26.56
N LEU A 289 -18.85 -34.54 27.56
CA LEU A 289 -19.28 -35.84 28.10
C LEU A 289 -20.63 -35.75 28.83
N ILE A 290 -20.94 -34.62 29.47
CA ILE A 290 -22.25 -34.40 30.13
C ILE A 290 -23.37 -34.23 29.09
N GLN A 291 -23.12 -33.58 27.94
CA GLN A 291 -24.16 -33.38 26.91
C GLN A 291 -24.47 -34.62 26.07
N VAL A 292 -23.60 -35.63 26.03
CA VAL A 292 -23.86 -36.91 25.32
C VAL A 292 -24.65 -37.89 26.20
N ASN A 293 -24.70 -37.65 27.52
CA ASN A 293 -25.33 -38.55 28.49
C ASN A 293 -26.65 -38.00 29.08
N THR A 294 -27.24 -36.96 28.47
CA THR A 294 -28.60 -36.45 28.73
C THR A 294 -29.39 -36.43 27.44
#